data_AF-A0A8H4RQR2-F1
#
_entry.id   AF-A0A8H4RQR2-F1
#
_cell.length_a   1.000
_cell.length_b   1.000
_cell.length_c   1.000
_cell.angle_alpha   90.00
_cell.angle_beta   90.00
_cell.angle_gamma   90.00
#
_symmetry.space_group_name_H-M   'P 1'
#
loop_
_entity.id
_entity.type
_entity.pdbx_description
1 polymer ?
#
loop_
_entity_poly.entity_id
_entity_poly.type
_entity_poly.pdbx_seq_one_letter_code
_entity_poly.pdbx_strand_id
1 'polypeptide(L)'
;MPFPISQQTPNNNSRMGDISALDNAVKPKYSVALHAGAAESWFGDAQTQKNTEAFLANLIKVAEQQLMRGTTSIDVITDIVAALEDYPQFNAGKGSAVNIDGFHELEAAIVNGENSEYRAAACLSTTKNPIRLAHSMLAQESPCFLVGPSADAFAVKNGLEIVKNEYFSTPSRKGYWEAKIKEVRAASEYHGTVGAVALDVHGNLAAGNSTGGLMFKSVGRIGDTCVVGAGIWADGEVAIACSGSGEAILKATVASRAACDVRNGKSIGKAIEDALLKSADLFPTSSCGIIGIYKSGEISIHCNSRIFAVASASSVSSTINAGIIPSTIPLMKSLVCYEDDLLRAGMSKYPTMPNQMVIEWKGYSPFETLERHLFLEYLQAMRTIAKGLQKYCDVKRCALNSAAGRQTSIFPIPDEKSPKSNEVASIEETDSGLTLQTHDLESGYQASFYSKSSEQYLLVKVEIRTSNPSLNTSPGFLSLEIDAYNEACSALWKTCQILRGEFKQDLNSFTFEINTNSGSGSLATFSRLTSTALHFPAPAPFHDTYPGYLTTELGRRASNLLELSAIVDRVSNCIREVV
;
A
#
# COMPACT_ATOMS: atom_id res chain seq x y z
N MET A 1 -20.72 -25.55 -42.93
CA MET A 1 -20.94 -24.90 -44.25
C MET A 1 -21.07 -23.40 -44.02
N PRO A 2 -20.31 -22.54 -44.72
CA PRO A 2 -20.36 -21.09 -44.51
C PRO A 2 -21.43 -20.44 -45.40
N PHE A 3 -22.11 -19.41 -44.88
CA PHE A 3 -23.06 -18.57 -45.61
C PHE A 3 -22.36 -17.38 -46.29
N PRO A 4 -22.92 -16.82 -47.38
CA PRO A 4 -22.17 -16.01 -48.35
C PRO A 4 -22.13 -14.51 -48.02
N ILE A 5 -21.03 -13.88 -48.44
CA ILE A 5 -20.81 -12.43 -48.40
C ILE A 5 -21.35 -11.83 -49.70
N SER A 6 -22.33 -10.93 -49.63
CA SER A 6 -22.71 -10.09 -50.78
C SER A 6 -21.86 -8.82 -50.80
N GLN A 7 -21.07 -8.64 -51.86
CA GLN A 7 -20.39 -7.38 -52.15
C GLN A 7 -21.37 -6.41 -52.81
N GLN A 8 -21.66 -5.29 -52.14
CA GLN A 8 -22.11 -4.07 -52.80
C GLN A 8 -21.06 -2.99 -52.52
N THR A 9 -20.40 -2.54 -53.58
CA THR A 9 -19.48 -1.40 -53.60
C THR A 9 -20.25 -0.08 -53.44
N PRO A 10 -19.85 0.85 -52.55
CA PRO A 10 -20.39 2.20 -52.56
C PRO A 10 -19.64 3.06 -53.59
N ASN A 11 -20.44 3.82 -54.35
CA ASN A 11 -20.00 4.86 -55.27
C ASN A 11 -19.19 5.96 -54.56
N ASN A 12 -18.02 6.26 -55.10
CA ASN A 12 -17.25 7.48 -54.84
C ASN A 12 -18.01 8.69 -55.40
N ASN A 13 -18.41 9.62 -54.52
CA ASN A 13 -18.26 11.08 -54.71
C ASN A 13 -19.10 11.86 -53.70
N SER A 14 -18.47 12.39 -52.64
CA SER A 14 -18.70 13.76 -52.19
C SER A 14 -17.80 14.15 -51.01
N ARG A 15 -17.00 15.20 -51.24
CA ARG A 15 -16.41 16.13 -50.26
C ARG A 15 -15.36 15.58 -49.29
N MET A 16 -14.10 15.89 -49.60
CA MET A 16 -13.05 16.13 -48.62
C MET A 16 -13.55 17.16 -47.59
N GLY A 17 -13.91 16.68 -46.41
CA GLY A 17 -14.15 17.48 -45.22
C GLY A 17 -13.48 16.76 -44.05
N ASP A 18 -12.49 17.43 -43.46
CA ASP A 18 -11.87 17.20 -42.15
C ASP A 18 -11.69 15.75 -41.65
N ILE A 19 -10.56 15.14 -42.05
CA ILE A 19 -10.03 13.92 -41.42
C ILE A 19 -9.26 14.26 -40.11
N SER A 20 -9.21 15.52 -39.68
CA SER A 20 -8.50 15.94 -38.45
C SER A 20 -9.37 16.02 -37.19
N ALA A 21 -10.62 15.53 -37.21
CA ALA A 21 -11.55 15.65 -36.08
C ALA A 21 -11.91 14.32 -35.37
N LEU A 22 -11.30 13.19 -35.75
CA LEU A 22 -11.64 11.86 -35.21
C LEU A 22 -10.60 11.26 -34.24
N ASP A 23 -9.53 11.98 -33.91
CA ASP A 23 -8.44 11.49 -33.03
C ASP A 23 -8.56 11.90 -31.55
N ASN A 24 -9.70 12.48 -31.14
CA ASN A 24 -9.94 12.92 -29.75
C ASN A 24 -11.09 12.16 -29.05
N ALA A 25 -11.36 10.91 -29.42
CA ALA A 25 -12.18 10.06 -28.57
C ALA A 25 -11.43 9.79 -27.26
N VAL A 26 -11.83 10.50 -26.19
CA VAL A 26 -11.33 10.26 -24.83
C VAL A 26 -11.46 8.76 -24.55
N LYS A 27 -10.33 8.07 -24.37
CA LYS A 27 -10.33 6.64 -24.05
C LYS A 27 -11.25 6.40 -22.85
N PRO A 28 -12.11 5.38 -22.89
CA PRO A 28 -13.03 5.11 -21.80
C PRO A 28 -12.23 4.85 -20.52
N LYS A 29 -12.60 5.56 -19.45
CA LYS A 29 -11.96 5.41 -18.14
C LYS A 29 -12.58 4.23 -17.42
N TYR A 30 -11.73 3.34 -16.94
CA TYR A 30 -12.10 2.26 -16.03
C TYR A 30 -11.01 2.08 -14.97
N SER A 31 -11.42 1.57 -13.81
CA SER A 31 -10.54 1.17 -12.72
C SER A 31 -11.17 0.04 -11.94
N VAL A 32 -10.37 -0.89 -11.44
CA VAL A 32 -10.82 -1.97 -10.58
C VAL A 32 -9.76 -2.26 -9.53
N ALA A 33 -10.21 -2.49 -8.31
CA ALA A 33 -9.39 -2.97 -7.22
C ALA A 33 -10.13 -4.05 -6.44
N LEU A 34 -9.39 -5.03 -5.93
CA LEU A 34 -9.89 -6.09 -5.07
C LEU A 34 -8.97 -6.25 -3.87
N HIS A 35 -9.55 -6.76 -2.78
CA HIS A 35 -8.81 -7.29 -1.66
C HIS A 35 -9.28 -8.69 -1.29
N ALA A 36 -8.35 -9.48 -0.75
CA ALA A 36 -8.60 -10.83 -0.26
C ALA A 36 -8.23 -10.98 1.22
N GLY A 37 -8.24 -9.86 1.95
CA GLY A 37 -8.14 -9.85 3.40
C GLY A 37 -6.93 -9.08 3.93
N ALA A 38 -7.21 -8.17 4.86
CA ALA A 38 -6.22 -7.59 5.77
C ALA A 38 -5.99 -8.55 6.94
N ALA A 39 -4.74 -8.93 7.22
CA ALA A 39 -4.44 -9.94 8.21
C ALA A 39 -3.13 -9.68 8.97
N GLU A 40 -3.04 -10.30 10.14
CA GLU A 40 -1.88 -10.27 11.05
C GLU A 40 -0.87 -11.38 10.78
N SER A 41 -1.32 -12.43 10.09
CA SER A 41 -0.54 -13.59 9.71
C SER A 41 -1.02 -14.11 8.37
N TRP A 42 -0.15 -14.85 7.69
CA TRP A 42 -0.48 -15.61 6.50
C TRP A 42 -0.57 -17.08 6.85
N PHE A 43 -1.63 -17.75 6.41
CA PHE A 43 -1.82 -19.16 6.63
C PHE A 43 -1.48 -19.94 5.36
N GLY A 44 -0.33 -20.59 5.29
CA GLY A 44 0.05 -21.39 4.13
C GLY A 44 1.56 -21.34 3.87
N ASP A 45 2.05 -22.28 3.08
CA ASP A 45 3.45 -22.32 2.68
C ASP A 45 3.76 -21.34 1.52
N ALA A 46 5.03 -21.25 1.13
CA ALA A 46 5.47 -20.40 0.03
C ALA A 46 4.80 -20.74 -1.31
N GLN A 47 4.45 -22.01 -1.53
CA GLN A 47 3.76 -22.43 -2.75
C GLN A 47 2.30 -21.95 -2.75
N THR A 48 1.62 -22.05 -1.61
CA THR A 48 0.26 -21.54 -1.39
C THR A 48 0.22 -20.03 -1.59
N GLN A 49 1.22 -19.31 -1.07
CA GLN A 49 1.38 -17.87 -1.30
C GLN A 49 1.51 -17.57 -2.80
N LYS A 50 2.46 -18.21 -3.49
CA LYS A 50 2.70 -18.01 -4.92
C LYS A 50 1.45 -18.30 -5.77
N ASN A 51 0.73 -19.38 -5.45
CA ASN A 51 -0.52 -19.73 -6.13
C ASN A 51 -1.61 -18.68 -5.91
N THR A 52 -1.71 -18.15 -4.69
CA THR A 52 -2.65 -17.09 -4.35
C THR A 52 -2.33 -15.81 -5.09
N GLU A 53 -1.08 -15.38 -5.12
CA GLU A 53 -0.65 -14.19 -5.87
C GLU A 53 -0.92 -14.35 -7.38
N ALA A 54 -0.66 -15.53 -7.94
CA ALA A 54 -0.97 -15.84 -9.33
C ALA A 54 -2.49 -15.82 -9.61
N PHE A 55 -3.30 -16.34 -8.68
CA PHE A 55 -4.76 -16.28 -8.75
C PHE A 55 -5.26 -14.84 -8.77
N LEU A 56 -4.80 -13.99 -7.84
CA LEU A 56 -5.18 -12.57 -7.79
C LEU A 56 -4.75 -11.82 -9.06
N ALA A 57 -3.54 -12.10 -9.56
CA ALA A 57 -3.03 -11.50 -10.79
C ALA A 57 -3.81 -11.92 -12.04
N ASN A 58 -4.34 -13.14 -12.08
CA ASN A 58 -5.22 -13.58 -13.16
C ASN A 58 -6.62 -12.98 -13.04
N LEU A 59 -7.19 -12.98 -11.82
CA LEU A 59 -8.53 -12.47 -11.56
C LEU A 59 -8.66 -10.99 -11.95
N ILE A 60 -7.68 -10.16 -11.58
CA ILE A 60 -7.72 -8.73 -11.92
C ILE A 60 -7.63 -8.48 -13.44
N LYS A 61 -6.89 -9.32 -14.18
CA LYS A 61 -6.82 -9.25 -15.65
C LYS A 61 -8.14 -9.61 -16.30
N VAL A 62 -8.85 -10.60 -15.78
CA VAL A 62 -10.18 -10.98 -16.28
C VAL A 62 -11.17 -9.84 -16.02
N ALA A 63 -11.15 -9.26 -14.82
CA ALA A 63 -12.00 -8.12 -14.48
C ALA A 63 -11.73 -6.89 -15.36
N GLU A 64 -10.46 -6.57 -15.61
CA GLU A 64 -10.08 -5.51 -16.55
C GLU A 64 -10.66 -5.76 -17.94
N GLN A 65 -10.55 -6.98 -18.46
CA GLN A 65 -11.12 -7.34 -19.77
C GLN A 65 -12.65 -7.22 -19.80
N GLN A 66 -13.35 -7.52 -18.70
CA GLN A 66 -14.80 -7.31 -18.61
C GLN A 66 -15.15 -5.83 -18.70
N LEU A 67 -14.47 -4.97 -17.94
CA LEU A 67 -14.68 -3.51 -17.98
C LEU A 67 -14.39 -2.95 -19.38
N MET A 68 -13.30 -3.37 -20.02
CA MET A 68 -12.96 -2.98 -21.39
C MET A 68 -14.02 -3.36 -22.42
N ARG A 69 -14.81 -4.40 -22.15
CA ARG A 69 -15.93 -4.85 -23.01
C ARG A 69 -17.26 -4.18 -22.68
N GLY A 70 -17.29 -3.28 -21.69
CA GLY A 70 -18.48 -2.54 -21.30
C GLY A 70 -19.36 -3.25 -20.27
N THR A 71 -18.88 -4.30 -19.61
CA THR A 71 -19.56 -4.88 -18.45
C THR A 71 -19.65 -3.84 -17.33
N THR A 72 -20.81 -3.79 -16.65
CA THR A 72 -21.06 -2.80 -15.59
C THR A 72 -20.20 -3.05 -14.36
N SER A 73 -19.91 -1.99 -13.60
CA SER A 73 -19.07 -2.08 -12.39
C SER A 73 -19.68 -3.03 -11.36
N ILE A 74 -21.01 -2.99 -11.17
CA ILE A 74 -21.75 -3.84 -10.24
C ILE A 74 -21.66 -5.33 -10.60
N ASP A 75 -21.67 -5.67 -11.89
CA ASP A 75 -21.52 -7.05 -12.35
C ASP A 75 -20.07 -7.53 -12.20
N VAL A 76 -19.10 -6.69 -12.57
CA VAL A 76 -17.66 -7.02 -12.45
C VAL A 76 -17.26 -7.29 -11.00
N ILE A 77 -17.67 -6.44 -10.04
CA ILE A 77 -17.36 -6.70 -8.62
C ILE A 77 -18.04 -7.98 -8.11
N THR A 78 -19.22 -8.32 -8.62
CA THR A 78 -19.95 -9.53 -8.23
C THR A 78 -19.21 -10.78 -8.70
N ASP A 79 -18.70 -10.77 -9.93
CA ASP A 79 -17.89 -11.86 -10.47
C ASP A 79 -16.55 -12.00 -9.73
N ILE A 80 -15.89 -10.88 -9.40
CA ILE A 80 -14.64 -10.88 -8.61
C ILE A 80 -14.87 -11.50 -7.24
N VAL A 81 -15.86 -11.00 -6.49
CA VAL A 81 -16.12 -11.46 -5.12
C VAL A 81 -16.62 -12.90 -5.12
N ALA A 82 -17.42 -13.33 -6.10
CA ALA A 82 -17.82 -14.73 -6.22
C ALA A 82 -16.62 -15.66 -6.51
N ALA A 83 -15.68 -15.22 -7.35
CA ALA A 83 -14.44 -15.97 -7.59
C ALA A 83 -13.56 -16.05 -6.32
N LEU A 84 -13.55 -15.00 -5.50
CA LEU A 84 -12.86 -14.98 -4.20
C LEU A 84 -13.57 -15.90 -3.18
N GLU A 85 -14.90 -15.94 -3.15
CA GLU A 85 -15.70 -16.87 -2.34
C GLU A 85 -15.49 -18.33 -2.74
N ASP A 86 -15.21 -18.63 -4.01
CA ASP A 86 -14.94 -19.99 -4.46
C ASP A 86 -13.49 -20.44 -4.20
N TYR A 87 -12.59 -19.50 -3.85
CA TYR A 87 -11.17 -19.79 -3.64
C TYR A 87 -10.87 -20.16 -2.17
N PRO A 88 -10.53 -21.43 -1.85
CA PRO A 88 -10.53 -21.99 -0.48
C PRO A 88 -9.59 -21.31 0.53
N GLN A 89 -8.66 -20.49 0.06
CA GLN A 89 -7.65 -19.82 0.89
C GLN A 89 -8.25 -18.63 1.66
N PHE A 90 -9.29 -18.00 1.12
CA PHE A 90 -9.85 -16.77 1.66
C PHE A 90 -11.01 -17.04 2.62
N ASN A 91 -11.26 -16.09 3.52
CA ASN A 91 -12.33 -16.19 4.50
C ASN A 91 -13.64 -15.61 3.95
N ALA A 92 -14.14 -16.22 2.88
CA ALA A 92 -15.45 -15.95 2.29
C ALA A 92 -15.89 -17.19 1.50
N GLY A 93 -17.19 -17.49 1.47
CA GLY A 93 -17.68 -18.71 0.82
C GLY A 93 -16.91 -19.96 1.27
N LYS A 94 -16.30 -20.66 0.33
CA LYS A 94 -15.41 -21.80 0.59
C LYS A 94 -14.12 -21.33 1.24
N GLY A 95 -13.85 -21.80 2.46
CA GLY A 95 -12.70 -21.34 3.26
C GLY A 95 -13.08 -20.42 4.42
N SER A 96 -14.38 -20.18 4.61
CA SER A 96 -14.93 -19.36 5.68
C SER A 96 -14.55 -19.84 7.08
N ALA A 97 -14.43 -18.88 7.99
CA ALA A 97 -14.23 -19.11 9.41
C ALA A 97 -15.37 -19.94 10.02
N VAL A 98 -15.05 -20.65 11.09
CA VAL A 98 -15.98 -21.52 11.82
C VAL A 98 -16.41 -20.80 13.10
N ASN A 99 -17.71 -20.75 13.38
CA ASN A 99 -18.25 -20.14 14.59
C ASN A 99 -18.03 -21.02 15.83
N ILE A 100 -18.42 -20.55 17.01
CA ILE A 100 -18.20 -21.27 18.27
C ILE A 100 -18.92 -22.63 18.33
N ASP A 101 -19.98 -22.80 17.55
CA ASP A 101 -20.80 -24.03 17.49
C ASP A 101 -20.32 -25.01 16.40
N GLY A 102 -19.25 -24.69 15.67
CA GLY A 102 -18.62 -25.60 14.72
C GLY A 102 -19.21 -25.56 13.31
N PHE A 103 -19.98 -24.52 12.95
CA PHE A 103 -20.55 -24.35 11.61
C PHE A 103 -20.23 -22.95 11.03
N HIS A 104 -20.60 -22.73 9.76
CA HIS A 104 -20.31 -21.49 9.05
C HIS A 104 -21.52 -20.57 8.94
N GLU A 105 -21.29 -19.27 9.10
CA GLU A 105 -22.28 -18.22 8.88
C GLU A 105 -21.67 -17.13 8.00
N LEU A 106 -22.24 -16.91 6.82
CA LEU A 106 -21.67 -16.03 5.80
C LEU A 106 -22.42 -14.71 5.71
N GLU A 107 -21.70 -13.69 5.25
CA GLU A 107 -22.13 -12.30 5.17
C GLU A 107 -21.64 -11.71 3.85
N ALA A 108 -22.50 -10.99 3.12
CA ALA A 108 -22.08 -10.19 1.96
C ALA A 108 -22.98 -8.98 1.75
N ALA A 109 -22.41 -7.94 1.15
CA ALA A 109 -23.13 -6.74 0.75
C ALA A 109 -22.60 -6.17 -0.56
N ILE A 110 -23.46 -5.43 -1.23
CA ILE A 110 -23.17 -4.73 -2.47
C ILE A 110 -23.80 -3.33 -2.43
N VAL A 111 -23.12 -2.35 -3.03
CA VAL A 111 -23.62 -0.99 -3.22
C VAL A 111 -23.43 -0.59 -4.67
N ASN A 112 -24.51 -0.22 -5.36
CA ASN A 112 -24.46 0.41 -6.67
C ASN A 112 -24.35 1.93 -6.48
N GLY A 113 -23.22 2.51 -6.88
CA GLY A 113 -22.94 3.94 -6.75
C GLY A 113 -23.74 4.81 -7.72
N GLU A 114 -24.27 4.26 -8.82
CA GLU A 114 -25.09 4.99 -9.80
C GLU A 114 -26.38 5.55 -9.15
N ASN A 115 -27.01 4.75 -8.29
CA ASN A 115 -28.30 5.06 -7.67
C ASN A 115 -28.31 4.91 -6.14
N SER A 116 -27.14 4.64 -5.54
CA SER A 116 -26.98 4.38 -4.10
C SER A 116 -27.79 3.19 -3.57
N GLU A 117 -28.22 2.26 -4.44
CA GLU A 117 -28.91 1.06 -4.02
C GLU A 117 -27.95 0.12 -3.29
N TYR A 118 -28.31 -0.26 -2.06
CA TYR A 118 -27.54 -1.17 -1.23
C TYR A 118 -28.34 -2.44 -0.96
N ARG A 119 -27.69 -3.60 -1.06
CA ARG A 119 -28.27 -4.89 -0.70
C ARG A 119 -27.29 -5.72 0.11
N ALA A 120 -27.80 -6.45 1.10
CA ALA A 120 -26.99 -7.33 1.93
C ALA A 120 -27.72 -8.57 2.39
N ALA A 121 -26.94 -9.60 2.69
CA ALA A 121 -27.38 -10.81 3.35
C ALA A 121 -26.38 -11.23 4.43
N ALA A 122 -26.87 -11.68 5.58
CA ALA A 122 -26.01 -12.14 6.69
C ALA A 122 -26.54 -13.42 7.34
N CYS A 123 -25.67 -14.08 8.12
CA CYS A 123 -25.96 -15.35 8.77
C CYS A 123 -26.44 -16.44 7.80
N LEU A 124 -25.96 -16.40 6.55
CA LEU A 124 -26.26 -17.41 5.54
C LEU A 124 -25.57 -18.73 5.89
N SER A 125 -26.26 -19.83 5.69
CA SER A 125 -25.78 -21.16 6.08
C SER A 125 -25.64 -22.13 4.90
N THR A 126 -26.29 -21.83 3.77
CA THR A 126 -26.37 -22.76 2.64
C THR A 126 -26.22 -22.10 1.27
N THR A 127 -26.36 -20.78 1.15
CA THR A 127 -26.12 -20.05 -0.11
C THR A 127 -24.64 -20.07 -0.49
N LYS A 128 -24.29 -20.71 -1.62
CA LYS A 128 -22.88 -20.92 -2.02
C LYS A 128 -22.08 -19.63 -2.18
N ASN A 129 -22.67 -18.64 -2.86
CA ASN A 129 -22.05 -17.35 -3.14
C ASN A 129 -22.90 -16.20 -2.57
N PRO A 130 -22.69 -15.81 -1.32
CA PRO A 130 -23.39 -14.68 -0.68
C PRO A 130 -23.45 -13.40 -1.51
N ILE A 131 -22.39 -13.02 -2.23
CA ILE A 131 -22.40 -11.79 -3.04
C ILE A 131 -23.42 -11.86 -4.19
N ARG A 132 -23.62 -13.05 -4.80
CA ARG A 132 -24.61 -13.24 -5.87
C ARG A 132 -26.03 -13.08 -5.34
N LEU A 133 -26.28 -13.45 -4.08
CA LEU A 133 -27.54 -13.17 -3.40
C LEU A 133 -27.73 -11.66 -3.24
N ALA A 134 -26.75 -10.94 -2.70
CA ALA A 134 -26.82 -9.49 -2.55
C ALA A 134 -27.08 -8.78 -3.90
N HIS A 135 -26.39 -9.19 -4.97
CA HIS A 135 -26.61 -8.67 -6.33
C HIS A 135 -28.04 -8.97 -6.82
N SER A 136 -28.53 -10.21 -6.68
CA SER A 136 -29.89 -10.57 -7.13
C SER A 136 -31.00 -9.76 -6.44
N MET A 137 -30.76 -9.30 -5.20
CA MET A 137 -31.70 -8.47 -4.46
C MET A 137 -31.84 -7.06 -5.04
N LEU A 138 -30.92 -6.59 -5.90
CA LEU A 138 -31.03 -5.28 -6.57
C LEU A 138 -32.25 -5.20 -7.49
N ALA A 139 -32.78 -6.34 -7.94
CA ALA A 139 -33.99 -6.41 -8.77
C ALA A 139 -35.30 -6.15 -7.98
N GLN A 140 -35.23 -6.00 -6.65
CA GLN A 140 -36.40 -5.77 -5.79
C GLN A 140 -36.21 -4.49 -4.98
N GLU A 141 -37.27 -3.70 -4.78
CA GLU A 141 -37.22 -2.48 -3.93
C GLU A 141 -37.01 -2.81 -2.44
N SER A 142 -37.47 -3.98 -2.00
CA SER A 142 -37.41 -4.43 -0.61
C SER A 142 -37.35 -5.96 -0.56
N PRO A 143 -36.66 -6.54 0.44
CA PRO A 143 -35.89 -5.89 1.50
C PRO A 143 -34.44 -5.57 1.10
N CYS A 144 -33.85 -4.53 1.70
CA CYS A 144 -32.45 -4.16 1.47
C CYS A 144 -31.46 -5.05 2.24
N PHE A 145 -31.85 -5.64 3.36
CA PHE A 145 -31.00 -6.52 4.17
C PHE A 145 -31.79 -7.71 4.68
N LEU A 146 -31.35 -8.93 4.33
CA LEU A 146 -31.91 -10.19 4.81
C LEU A 146 -30.94 -10.93 5.73
N VAL A 147 -31.48 -11.68 6.70
CA VAL A 147 -30.66 -12.44 7.65
C VAL A 147 -31.15 -13.87 7.82
N GLY A 148 -30.20 -14.78 8.04
CA GLY A 148 -30.46 -16.16 8.45
C GLY A 148 -31.26 -16.97 7.43
N PRO A 149 -32.13 -17.89 7.90
CA PRO A 149 -32.91 -18.77 7.03
C PRO A 149 -33.78 -18.04 5.99
N SER A 150 -34.21 -16.81 6.28
CA SER A 150 -35.00 -16.02 5.32
C SER A 150 -34.16 -15.58 4.12
N ALA A 151 -32.87 -15.32 4.33
CA ALA A 151 -31.93 -14.98 3.27
C ALA A 151 -31.62 -16.20 2.39
N ASP A 152 -31.37 -17.37 3.00
CA ASP A 152 -31.18 -18.63 2.26
C ASP A 152 -32.44 -19.04 1.47
N ALA A 153 -33.63 -18.87 2.04
CA ALA A 153 -34.90 -19.12 1.32
C ALA A 153 -35.08 -18.17 0.13
N PHE A 154 -34.63 -16.92 0.26
CA PHE A 154 -34.64 -15.97 -0.86
C PHE A 154 -33.65 -16.38 -1.95
N ALA A 155 -32.47 -16.90 -1.60
CA ALA A 155 -31.52 -17.44 -2.57
C ALA A 155 -32.12 -18.59 -3.39
N VAL A 156 -32.83 -19.52 -2.74
CA VAL A 156 -33.59 -20.60 -3.41
C VAL A 156 -34.61 -20.03 -4.39
N LYS A 157 -35.40 -19.04 -3.95
CA LYS A 157 -36.43 -18.40 -4.80
C LYS A 157 -35.84 -17.75 -6.05
N ASN A 158 -34.63 -17.22 -5.96
CA ASN A 158 -33.92 -16.59 -7.09
C ASN A 158 -33.06 -17.58 -7.90
N GLY A 159 -33.19 -18.89 -7.64
CA GLY A 159 -32.51 -19.93 -8.41
C GLY A 159 -31.00 -19.99 -8.19
N LEU A 160 -30.50 -19.50 -7.05
CA LEU A 160 -29.08 -19.56 -6.70
C LEU A 160 -28.69 -20.95 -6.19
N GLU A 161 -27.42 -21.32 -6.37
CA GLU A 161 -26.89 -22.61 -5.94
C GLU A 161 -26.85 -22.70 -4.40
N ILE A 162 -27.46 -23.76 -3.88
CA ILE A 162 -27.49 -24.08 -2.46
C ILE A 162 -26.60 -25.29 -2.20
N VAL A 163 -25.73 -25.17 -1.21
CA VAL A 163 -24.78 -26.19 -0.76
C VAL A 163 -25.04 -26.54 0.70
N LYS A 164 -24.56 -27.71 1.13
CA LYS A 164 -24.54 -28.03 2.56
C LYS A 164 -23.48 -27.19 3.26
N ASN A 165 -23.67 -26.89 4.54
CA ASN A 165 -22.75 -26.03 5.30
C ASN A 165 -21.30 -26.55 5.30
N GLU A 166 -21.11 -27.88 5.26
CA GLU A 166 -19.79 -28.50 5.22
C GLU A 166 -19.00 -28.19 3.94
N TYR A 167 -19.64 -27.69 2.87
CA TYR A 167 -18.95 -27.19 1.68
C TYR A 167 -17.97 -26.06 2.00
N PHE A 168 -18.33 -25.20 2.96
CA PHE A 168 -17.54 -24.03 3.31
C PHE A 168 -16.28 -24.37 4.12
N SER A 169 -16.22 -25.57 4.69
CA SER A 169 -15.07 -26.07 5.46
C SER A 169 -13.91 -26.45 4.56
N THR A 170 -12.69 -26.14 5.01
CA THR A 170 -11.44 -26.74 4.50
C THR A 170 -10.77 -27.56 5.61
N PRO A 171 -9.92 -28.55 5.27
CA PRO A 171 -9.21 -29.33 6.27
C PRO A 171 -8.42 -28.47 7.26
N SER A 172 -7.81 -27.38 6.77
CA SER A 172 -7.07 -26.44 7.62
C SER A 172 -7.96 -25.68 8.59
N ARG A 173 -9.07 -25.09 8.12
CA ARG A 173 -10.01 -24.33 8.96
C ARG A 173 -10.63 -25.22 10.04
N LYS A 174 -11.05 -26.43 9.66
CA LYS A 174 -11.65 -27.39 10.58
C LYS A 174 -10.65 -27.88 11.61
N GLY A 175 -9.45 -28.28 11.18
CA GLY A 175 -8.39 -28.72 12.08
C GLY A 175 -7.96 -27.62 13.06
N TYR A 176 -7.92 -26.37 12.60
CA TYR A 176 -7.65 -25.23 13.47
C TYR A 176 -8.72 -25.05 14.55
N TRP A 177 -9.99 -25.08 14.14
CA TRP A 177 -11.11 -24.97 15.07
C TRP A 177 -11.10 -26.09 16.12
N GLU A 178 -10.95 -27.34 15.70
CA GLU A 178 -10.94 -28.52 16.59
C GLU A 178 -9.79 -28.45 17.61
N ALA A 179 -8.62 -27.97 17.18
CA ALA A 179 -7.45 -27.85 18.05
C ALA A 179 -7.62 -26.75 19.11
N LYS A 180 -8.32 -25.66 18.80
CA LYS A 180 -8.32 -24.43 19.60
C LYS A 180 -9.60 -24.14 20.37
N ILE A 181 -10.74 -24.73 20.01
CA ILE A 181 -12.04 -24.43 20.63
C ILE A 181 -12.05 -24.56 22.16
N LYS A 182 -11.28 -25.50 22.72
CA LYS A 182 -11.19 -25.71 24.19
C LYS A 182 -10.40 -24.62 24.92
N GLU A 183 -9.57 -23.86 24.21
CA GLU A 183 -8.73 -22.78 24.75
C GLU A 183 -9.42 -21.41 24.63
N VAL A 184 -10.51 -21.30 23.86
CA VAL A 184 -11.22 -20.05 23.60
C VAL A 184 -11.93 -19.57 24.85
N ARG A 185 -11.40 -18.54 25.51
CA ARG A 185 -12.03 -17.91 26.68
C ARG A 185 -12.75 -16.59 26.40
N ALA A 186 -12.40 -15.87 25.32
CA ALA A 186 -13.08 -14.61 24.93
C ALA A 186 -12.54 -13.94 23.64
N ALA A 187 -11.46 -14.44 23.02
CA ALA A 187 -10.83 -13.76 21.89
C ALA A 187 -11.10 -14.50 20.57
N SER A 188 -11.87 -13.88 19.67
CA SER A 188 -12.03 -14.32 18.29
C SER A 188 -10.83 -13.87 17.45
N GLU A 189 -10.38 -14.71 16.53
CA GLU A 189 -9.21 -14.40 15.71
C GLU A 189 -9.59 -13.80 14.35
N TYR A 190 -8.83 -12.79 13.96
CA TYR A 190 -9.05 -12.01 12.74
C TYR A 190 -8.77 -12.84 11.49
N HIS A 191 -9.78 -12.92 10.63
CA HIS A 191 -9.70 -13.53 9.32
C HIS A 191 -10.19 -12.52 8.29
N GLY A 192 -9.42 -12.29 7.24
CA GLY A 192 -9.65 -11.19 6.30
C GLY A 192 -10.89 -11.37 5.43
N THR A 193 -11.70 -10.33 5.33
CA THR A 193 -12.84 -10.19 4.40
C THR A 193 -12.33 -10.08 2.97
N VAL A 194 -13.10 -10.55 1.99
CA VAL A 194 -12.82 -10.31 0.57
C VAL A 194 -13.74 -9.22 0.03
N GLY A 195 -13.28 -8.47 -0.96
CA GLY A 195 -14.05 -7.36 -1.49
C GLY A 195 -13.48 -6.79 -2.79
N ALA A 196 -14.30 -6.00 -3.48
CA ALA A 196 -13.93 -5.34 -4.72
C ALA A 196 -14.64 -4.00 -4.89
N VAL A 197 -13.98 -3.09 -5.58
CA VAL A 197 -14.52 -1.81 -6.05
C VAL A 197 -14.18 -1.64 -7.52
N ALA A 198 -15.11 -1.07 -8.29
CA ALA A 198 -14.89 -0.83 -9.72
C ALA A 198 -15.52 0.49 -10.18
N LEU A 199 -14.86 1.12 -11.15
CA LEU A 199 -15.37 2.17 -12.03
C LEU A 199 -15.45 1.57 -13.42
N ASP A 200 -16.65 1.55 -14.00
CA ASP A 200 -16.85 1.09 -15.37
C ASP A 200 -16.74 2.20 -16.41
N VAL A 201 -16.75 1.80 -17.68
CA VAL A 201 -16.64 2.69 -18.83
C VAL A 201 -17.85 3.61 -19.01
N HIS A 202 -18.95 3.35 -18.30
CA HIS A 202 -20.15 4.19 -18.28
C HIS A 202 -20.05 5.28 -17.20
N GLY A 203 -19.01 5.24 -16.36
CA GLY A 203 -18.78 6.18 -15.27
C GLY A 203 -19.42 5.76 -13.95
N ASN A 204 -19.91 4.52 -13.85
CA ASN A 204 -20.59 4.04 -12.64
C ASN A 204 -19.60 3.37 -11.69
N LEU A 205 -19.73 3.71 -10.41
CA LEU A 205 -18.97 3.13 -9.31
C LEU A 205 -19.76 2.04 -8.61
N ALA A 206 -19.09 1.00 -8.12
CA ALA A 206 -19.70 -0.03 -7.30
C ALA A 206 -18.71 -0.57 -6.26
N ALA A 207 -19.25 -1.07 -5.15
CA ALA A 207 -18.49 -1.76 -4.10
C ALA A 207 -19.20 -3.05 -3.69
N GLY A 208 -18.43 -4.09 -3.33
CA GLY A 208 -18.96 -5.37 -2.85
C GLY A 208 -18.00 -6.06 -1.90
N ASN A 209 -18.53 -6.65 -0.82
CA ASN A 209 -17.77 -7.39 0.19
C ASN A 209 -18.43 -8.73 0.51
N SER A 210 -17.62 -9.71 0.93
CA SER A 210 -18.08 -11.00 1.46
C SER A 210 -17.14 -11.54 2.54
N THR A 211 -17.68 -12.22 3.54
CA THR A 211 -16.89 -12.79 4.65
C THR A 211 -17.55 -14.01 5.30
N GLY A 212 -16.72 -14.89 5.86
CA GLY A 212 -17.13 -15.87 6.87
C GLY A 212 -17.19 -15.31 8.28
N GLY A 213 -16.75 -14.07 8.50
CA GLY A 213 -16.63 -13.43 9.81
C GLY A 213 -15.40 -13.90 10.58
N LEU A 214 -15.44 -13.82 11.92
CA LEU A 214 -14.31 -14.19 12.77
C LEU A 214 -14.35 -15.68 13.14
N MET A 215 -13.17 -16.28 13.30
CA MET A 215 -13.07 -17.63 13.88
C MET A 215 -13.53 -17.58 15.34
N PHE A 216 -14.33 -18.57 15.74
CA PHE A 216 -14.98 -18.65 17.06
C PHE A 216 -15.96 -17.51 17.34
N LYS A 217 -16.50 -16.85 16.31
CA LYS A 217 -17.58 -15.86 16.52
C LYS A 217 -18.78 -16.51 17.18
N SER A 218 -19.51 -15.75 17.99
CA SER A 218 -20.84 -16.16 18.46
C SER A 218 -21.78 -16.34 17.27
N VAL A 219 -22.69 -17.31 17.39
CA VAL A 219 -23.74 -17.51 16.38
C VAL A 219 -24.55 -16.23 16.20
N GLY A 220 -24.79 -15.84 14.95
CA GLY A 220 -25.50 -14.60 14.61
C GLY A 220 -24.69 -13.31 14.74
N ARG A 221 -23.37 -13.37 15.03
CA ARG A 221 -22.50 -12.18 14.99
C ARG A 221 -22.40 -11.68 13.55
N ILE A 222 -22.72 -10.39 13.36
CA ILE A 222 -22.59 -9.66 12.09
C ILE A 222 -21.45 -8.64 12.22
N GLY A 223 -20.56 -8.59 11.23
CA GLY A 223 -19.43 -7.67 11.17
C GLY A 223 -19.70 -6.39 10.37
N ASP A 224 -18.62 -5.73 9.97
CA ASP A 224 -18.63 -4.52 9.14
C ASP A 224 -19.03 -4.78 7.69
N THR A 225 -18.78 -6.00 7.19
CA THR A 225 -18.96 -6.40 5.78
C THR A 225 -20.34 -6.05 5.25
N CYS A 226 -21.39 -6.33 6.02
CA CYS A 226 -22.75 -6.03 5.62
C CYS A 226 -23.22 -4.62 5.98
N VAL A 227 -22.45 -3.79 6.67
CA VAL A 227 -22.93 -2.51 7.19
C VAL A 227 -22.43 -1.37 6.31
N VAL A 228 -23.36 -0.76 5.54
CA VAL A 228 -23.08 0.42 4.73
C VAL A 228 -22.56 1.57 5.60
N GLY A 229 -21.48 2.22 5.16
CA GLY A 229 -20.78 3.25 5.91
C GLY A 229 -19.77 2.74 6.95
N ALA A 230 -19.77 1.45 7.27
CA ALA A 230 -18.72 0.81 8.06
C ALA A 230 -17.71 0.09 7.15
N GLY A 231 -18.11 -1.07 6.61
CA GLY A 231 -17.23 -1.91 5.79
C GLY A 231 -17.31 -1.61 4.29
N ILE A 232 -18.37 -0.94 3.83
CA ILE A 232 -18.66 -0.75 2.41
C ILE A 232 -19.36 0.59 2.14
N TRP A 233 -19.02 1.22 1.02
CA TRP A 233 -19.70 2.43 0.52
C TRP A 233 -19.54 2.54 -1.00
N ALA A 234 -20.56 2.99 -1.72
CA ALA A 234 -20.42 3.50 -3.08
C ALA A 234 -21.46 4.58 -3.36
N ASP A 235 -21.03 5.64 -4.04
CA ASP A 235 -21.89 6.68 -4.63
C ASP A 235 -21.27 7.16 -5.96
N GLY A 236 -21.82 8.22 -6.57
CA GLY A 236 -21.31 8.78 -7.82
C GLY A 236 -19.92 9.44 -7.71
N GLU A 237 -19.36 9.58 -6.51
CA GLU A 237 -18.04 10.18 -6.28
C GLU A 237 -16.99 9.13 -5.91
N VAL A 238 -17.32 8.14 -5.08
CA VAL A 238 -16.34 7.21 -4.50
C VAL A 238 -16.93 5.84 -4.19
N ALA A 239 -16.14 4.78 -4.43
CA ALA A 239 -16.40 3.42 -3.97
C ALA A 239 -15.32 2.99 -2.97
N ILE A 240 -15.72 2.33 -1.87
CA ILE A 240 -14.85 1.93 -0.76
C ILE A 240 -15.25 0.54 -0.25
N ALA A 241 -14.25 -0.31 -0.03
CA ALA A 241 -14.40 -1.62 0.60
C ALA A 241 -13.30 -1.83 1.66
N CYS A 242 -13.70 -2.30 2.83
CA CYS A 242 -12.84 -2.52 3.99
C CYS A 242 -12.68 -4.01 4.33
N SER A 243 -11.57 -4.34 4.99
CA SER A 243 -11.33 -5.63 5.64
C SER A 243 -10.63 -5.42 6.98
N GLY A 244 -10.87 -6.28 7.97
CA GLY A 244 -10.09 -6.31 9.20
C GLY A 244 -10.93 -6.63 10.43
N SER A 245 -10.68 -5.89 11.52
CA SER A 245 -11.45 -6.01 12.76
C SER A 245 -12.84 -5.41 12.59
N GLY A 246 -13.84 -6.28 12.39
CA GLY A 246 -15.21 -5.85 12.13
C GLY A 246 -15.76 -4.92 13.22
N GLU A 247 -15.50 -5.21 14.49
CA GLU A 247 -15.93 -4.35 15.61
C GLU A 247 -15.26 -2.97 15.56
N ALA A 248 -13.98 -2.89 15.23
CA ALA A 248 -13.28 -1.61 15.10
C ALA A 248 -13.79 -0.81 13.91
N ILE A 249 -13.96 -1.46 12.75
CA ILE A 249 -14.44 -0.84 11.51
C ILE A 249 -15.87 -0.33 11.68
N LEU A 250 -16.75 -1.11 12.33
CA LEU A 250 -18.12 -0.71 12.68
C LEU A 250 -18.13 0.55 13.57
N LYS A 251 -17.44 0.50 14.70
CA LYS A 251 -17.43 1.60 15.68
C LYS A 251 -16.74 2.85 15.15
N ALA A 252 -15.78 2.70 14.24
CA ALA A 252 -15.08 3.82 13.60
C ALA A 252 -15.77 4.34 12.34
N THR A 253 -16.82 3.67 11.83
CA THR A 253 -17.54 4.06 10.59
C THR A 253 -16.60 4.34 9.42
N VAL A 254 -15.66 3.44 9.17
CA VAL A 254 -14.47 3.69 8.34
C VAL A 254 -14.84 4.10 6.91
N ALA A 255 -15.68 3.32 6.22
CA ALA A 255 -16.06 3.62 4.84
C ALA A 255 -16.76 4.97 4.70
N SER A 256 -17.70 5.31 5.60
CA SER A 256 -18.39 6.59 5.57
C SER A 256 -17.47 7.78 5.85
N ARG A 257 -16.44 7.61 6.70
CA ARG A 257 -15.46 8.68 6.96
C ARG A 257 -14.67 9.01 5.71
N ALA A 258 -14.08 8.00 5.08
CA ALA A 258 -13.32 8.19 3.85
C ALA A 258 -14.21 8.75 2.73
N ALA A 259 -15.45 8.25 2.58
CA ALA A 259 -16.37 8.78 1.59
C ALA A 259 -16.79 10.24 1.84
N CYS A 260 -17.01 10.61 3.11
CA CYS A 260 -17.30 11.99 3.50
C CYS A 260 -16.14 12.92 3.17
N ASP A 261 -14.92 12.51 3.49
CA ASP A 261 -13.70 13.27 3.24
C ASP A 261 -13.46 13.52 1.75
N VAL A 262 -13.68 12.50 0.90
CA VAL A 262 -13.64 12.66 -0.56
C VAL A 262 -14.69 13.65 -1.05
N ARG A 263 -15.94 13.54 -0.57
CA ARG A 263 -17.03 14.48 -0.92
C ARG A 263 -16.74 15.91 -0.46
N ASN A 264 -15.94 16.08 0.58
CA ASN A 264 -15.47 17.38 1.07
C ASN A 264 -14.20 17.87 0.35
N GLY A 265 -13.79 17.22 -0.75
CA GLY A 265 -12.71 17.67 -1.62
C GLY A 265 -11.32 17.17 -1.27
N LYS A 266 -11.16 16.24 -0.30
CA LYS A 266 -9.87 15.57 -0.07
C LYS A 266 -9.59 14.56 -1.18
N SER A 267 -8.31 14.32 -1.47
CA SER A 267 -7.91 13.20 -2.33
C SER A 267 -8.29 11.87 -1.69
N ILE A 268 -8.58 10.85 -2.51
CA ILE A 268 -8.97 9.54 -2.00
C ILE A 268 -7.87 8.88 -1.16
N GLY A 269 -6.59 9.05 -1.56
CA GLY A 269 -5.46 8.59 -0.76
C GLY A 269 -5.48 9.15 0.67
N LYS A 270 -5.63 10.47 0.80
CA LYS A 270 -5.65 11.10 2.13
C LYS A 270 -6.91 10.78 2.92
N ALA A 271 -8.05 10.70 2.26
CA ALA A 271 -9.32 10.34 2.90
C ALA A 271 -9.30 8.92 3.49
N ILE A 272 -8.75 7.96 2.74
CA ILE A 272 -8.57 6.58 3.21
C ILE A 272 -7.56 6.51 4.35
N GLU A 273 -6.42 7.19 4.23
CA GLU A 273 -5.41 7.26 5.28
C GLU A 273 -5.97 7.84 6.58
N ASP A 274 -6.69 8.97 6.52
CA ASP A 274 -7.28 9.62 7.69
C ASP A 274 -8.33 8.73 8.36
N ALA A 275 -9.18 8.05 7.58
CA ALA A 275 -10.18 7.12 8.12
C ALA A 275 -9.52 5.92 8.83
N LEU A 276 -8.43 5.40 8.25
CA LEU A 276 -7.70 4.28 8.79
C LEU A 276 -6.94 4.65 10.07
N LEU A 277 -6.23 5.78 10.06
CA LEU A 277 -5.56 6.34 11.25
C LEU A 277 -6.57 6.62 12.36
N LYS A 278 -7.76 7.14 12.03
CA LYS A 278 -8.80 7.35 13.03
C LYS A 278 -9.28 6.04 13.65
N SER A 279 -9.42 4.97 12.85
CA SER A 279 -9.74 3.65 13.37
C SER A 279 -8.63 3.11 14.28
N ALA A 280 -7.36 3.31 13.92
CA ALA A 280 -6.21 2.93 14.71
C ALA A 280 -6.13 3.70 16.04
N ASP A 281 -6.44 5.01 16.04
CA ASP A 281 -6.47 5.82 17.27
C ASP A 281 -7.55 5.34 18.25
N LEU A 282 -8.73 4.97 17.72
CA LEU A 282 -9.84 4.46 18.54
C LEU A 282 -9.59 3.02 19.01
N PHE A 283 -8.95 2.21 18.16
CA PHE A 283 -8.73 0.78 18.39
C PHE A 283 -7.29 0.38 18.00
N PRO A 284 -6.27 0.71 18.83
CA PRO A 284 -4.85 0.57 18.45
C PRO A 284 -4.43 -0.85 18.12
N THR A 285 -5.02 -1.83 18.80
CA THR A 285 -4.73 -3.26 18.60
C THR A 285 -5.40 -3.83 17.35
N SER A 286 -6.37 -3.12 16.78
CA SER A 286 -7.15 -3.59 15.64
C SER A 286 -6.50 -3.25 14.32
N SER A 287 -6.77 -4.09 13.34
CA SER A 287 -6.25 -3.94 11.99
C SER A 287 -7.38 -3.71 11.00
N CYS A 288 -7.07 -2.99 9.94
CA CYS A 288 -7.96 -2.48 8.92
C CYS A 288 -7.16 -2.31 7.62
N GLY A 289 -7.73 -2.80 6.53
CA GLY A 289 -7.35 -2.51 5.16
C GLY A 289 -8.53 -1.91 4.42
N ILE A 290 -8.26 -1.01 3.50
CA ILE A 290 -9.24 -0.26 2.73
C ILE A 290 -8.75 -0.20 1.29
N ILE A 291 -9.63 -0.52 0.35
CA ILE A 291 -9.47 -0.19 -1.06
C ILE A 291 -10.52 0.85 -1.44
N GLY A 292 -10.18 1.76 -2.34
CA GLY A 292 -11.16 2.68 -2.89
C GLY A 292 -10.81 3.21 -4.27
N ILE A 293 -11.85 3.67 -4.96
CA ILE A 293 -11.76 4.29 -6.29
C ILE A 293 -12.52 5.61 -6.26
N TYR A 294 -11.87 6.68 -6.71
CA TYR A 294 -12.49 7.97 -6.96
C TYR A 294 -13.08 8.02 -8.37
N LYS A 295 -14.11 8.83 -8.61
CA LYS A 295 -14.76 8.98 -9.94
C LYS A 295 -13.81 9.38 -11.07
N SER A 296 -12.63 9.90 -10.75
CA SER A 296 -11.58 10.19 -11.75
C SER A 296 -10.91 8.92 -12.31
N GLY A 297 -11.08 7.78 -11.64
CA GLY A 297 -10.37 6.52 -11.86
C GLY A 297 -9.17 6.32 -10.92
N GLU A 298 -8.85 7.27 -10.04
CA GLU A 298 -7.77 7.12 -9.06
C GLU A 298 -8.06 5.98 -8.08
N ILE A 299 -7.11 5.05 -7.94
CA ILE A 299 -7.18 3.92 -7.03
C ILE A 299 -6.30 4.21 -5.81
N SER A 300 -6.83 3.96 -4.61
CA SER A 300 -6.06 4.01 -3.37
C SER A 300 -6.27 2.74 -2.55
N ILE A 301 -5.18 2.21 -2.00
CA ILE A 301 -5.14 0.94 -1.27
C ILE A 301 -4.29 1.18 -0.02
N HIS A 302 -4.88 1.09 1.16
CA HIS A 302 -4.14 1.21 2.41
C HIS A 302 -4.46 0.17 3.45
N CYS A 303 -3.50 -0.15 4.32
CA CYS A 303 -3.71 -1.02 5.48
C CYS A 303 -2.80 -0.66 6.66
N ASN A 304 -3.29 -0.86 7.88
CA ASN A 304 -2.46 -0.94 9.11
C ASN A 304 -2.32 -2.38 9.62
N SER A 305 -2.78 -3.37 8.86
CA SER A 305 -2.51 -4.78 9.14
C SER A 305 -1.09 -5.13 8.72
N ARG A 306 -0.56 -6.23 9.26
CA ARG A 306 0.75 -6.72 8.84
C ARG A 306 0.81 -6.97 7.34
N ILE A 307 -0.27 -7.53 6.79
CA ILE A 307 -0.42 -7.80 5.37
C ILE A 307 -1.80 -7.45 4.84
N PHE A 308 -1.86 -7.18 3.54
CA PHE A 308 -3.10 -7.02 2.80
C PHE A 308 -2.97 -7.66 1.42
N ALA A 309 -3.75 -8.70 1.14
CA ALA A 309 -3.79 -9.33 -0.17
C ALA A 309 -4.65 -8.48 -1.11
N VAL A 310 -4.09 -7.97 -2.20
CA VAL A 310 -4.76 -7.01 -3.09
C VAL A 310 -4.41 -7.22 -4.56
N ALA A 311 -5.28 -6.75 -5.45
CA ALA A 311 -4.93 -6.53 -6.84
C ALA A 311 -5.67 -5.32 -7.42
N SER A 312 -5.09 -4.64 -8.41
CA SER A 312 -5.72 -3.53 -9.12
C SER A 312 -5.26 -3.42 -10.56
N ALA A 313 -6.15 -2.87 -11.40
CA ALA A 313 -5.90 -2.52 -12.79
C ALA A 313 -6.67 -1.23 -13.13
N SER A 314 -6.12 -0.41 -14.01
CA SER A 314 -6.72 0.88 -14.37
C SER A 314 -6.31 1.34 -15.76
N SER A 315 -7.23 2.02 -16.44
CA SER A 315 -6.92 2.80 -17.64
C SER A 315 -6.07 4.06 -17.38
N VAL A 316 -6.03 4.52 -16.11
CA VAL A 316 -5.32 5.75 -15.68
C VAL A 316 -3.86 5.46 -15.31
N SER A 317 -3.54 4.21 -14.97
CA SER A 317 -2.18 3.76 -14.65
C SER A 317 -1.89 2.45 -15.35
N SER A 318 -0.79 2.38 -16.11
CA SER A 318 -0.40 1.19 -16.87
C SER A 318 0.10 0.02 -16.00
N THR A 319 0.09 0.16 -14.67
CA THR A 319 0.64 -0.84 -13.75
C THR A 319 -0.47 -1.70 -13.17
N ILE A 320 -0.53 -2.96 -13.59
CA ILE A 320 -1.28 -3.98 -12.85
C ILE A 320 -0.50 -4.29 -11.57
N ASN A 321 -1.12 -4.11 -10.42
CA ASN A 321 -0.56 -4.47 -9.14
C ASN A 321 -1.31 -5.69 -8.61
N ALA A 322 -0.61 -6.77 -8.25
CA ALA A 322 -1.21 -7.91 -7.59
C ALA A 322 -0.20 -8.51 -6.63
N GLY A 323 -0.65 -8.83 -5.41
CA GLY A 323 0.21 -9.45 -4.42
C GLY A 323 -0.26 -9.23 -2.98
N ILE A 324 0.56 -9.70 -2.06
CA ILE A 324 0.39 -9.46 -0.63
C ILE A 324 1.30 -8.30 -0.25
N ILE A 325 0.70 -7.14 0.02
CA ILE A 325 1.45 -5.94 0.39
C ILE A 325 1.60 -5.83 1.91
N PRO A 326 2.71 -5.25 2.40
CA PRO A 326 2.84 -4.93 3.82
C PRO A 326 1.95 -3.75 4.23
N SER A 327 1.90 -3.45 5.53
CA SER A 327 1.30 -2.21 6.06
C SER A 327 1.74 -1.00 5.24
N THR A 328 0.78 -0.18 4.81
CA THR A 328 1.03 1.00 3.97
C THR A 328 0.80 2.32 4.69
N ILE A 329 0.14 2.31 5.85
CA ILE A 329 -0.12 3.55 6.58
C ILE A 329 1.10 4.04 7.34
N PRO A 330 1.17 5.38 7.56
CA PRO A 330 2.21 6.00 8.36
C PRO A 330 2.06 5.69 9.86
N LEU A 331 2.80 6.44 10.67
CA LEU A 331 2.95 6.22 12.11
C LEU A 331 1.66 6.43 12.89
N MET A 332 1.28 5.42 13.68
CA MET A 332 0.24 5.59 14.69
C MET A 332 0.73 6.54 15.78
N LYS A 333 -0.17 7.38 16.30
CA LYS A 333 0.15 8.39 17.31
C LYS A 333 0.86 7.83 18.54
N SER A 334 0.45 6.65 19.01
CA SER A 334 1.06 5.98 20.16
C SER A 334 2.48 5.47 19.90
N LEU A 335 2.93 5.45 18.65
CA LEU A 335 4.25 4.96 18.25
C LEU A 335 5.21 6.08 17.82
N VAL A 336 4.79 7.33 17.97
CA VAL A 336 5.61 8.50 17.67
C VAL A 336 6.64 8.69 18.79
N CYS A 337 7.92 8.68 18.43
CA CYS A 337 9.03 8.94 19.37
C CYS A 337 9.57 10.37 19.27
N TYR A 338 9.36 11.04 18.14
CA TYR A 338 9.76 12.41 17.89
C TYR A 338 8.77 13.10 16.96
N GLU A 339 8.44 14.35 17.26
CA GLU A 339 7.53 15.15 16.44
C GLU A 339 7.87 16.63 16.61
N ASP A 340 8.05 17.33 15.49
CA ASP A 340 8.20 18.79 15.42
C ASP A 340 7.25 19.36 14.35
N ASP A 341 7.43 20.60 13.92
CA ASP A 341 6.58 21.22 12.89
C ASP A 341 6.79 20.65 11.47
N LEU A 342 7.94 20.01 11.22
CA LEU A 342 8.37 19.54 9.91
C LEU A 342 8.15 18.04 9.71
N LEU A 343 8.46 17.25 10.72
CA LEU A 343 8.52 15.81 10.62
C LEU A 343 7.97 15.10 11.86
N ARG A 344 7.62 13.84 11.64
CA ARG A 344 7.20 12.90 12.66
C ARG A 344 8.00 11.63 12.48
N ALA A 345 8.66 11.18 13.53
CA ALA A 345 9.39 9.92 13.53
C ALA A 345 8.83 8.98 14.60
N GLY A 346 8.83 7.69 14.30
CA GLY A 346 8.27 6.70 15.20
C GLY A 346 8.45 5.28 14.73
N MET A 347 7.96 4.35 15.55
CA MET A 347 8.08 2.93 15.29
C MET A 347 6.91 2.43 14.45
N SER A 348 7.18 1.50 13.53
CA SER A 348 6.11 0.80 12.84
C SER A 348 5.53 -0.31 13.73
N LYS A 349 4.21 -0.52 13.68
CA LYS A 349 3.55 -1.70 14.26
C LYS A 349 4.06 -2.99 13.61
N TYR A 350 4.37 -2.92 12.31
CA TYR A 350 4.89 -4.03 11.50
C TYR A 350 6.09 -3.53 10.68
N PRO A 351 7.27 -3.43 11.29
CA PRO A 351 8.46 -3.03 10.57
C PRO A 351 8.84 -4.13 9.56
N THR A 352 9.14 -3.71 8.33
CA THR A 352 9.64 -4.57 7.25
C THR A 352 11.07 -5.04 7.50
N MET A 353 11.82 -4.31 8.34
CA MET A 353 13.21 -4.60 8.71
C MET A 353 13.41 -4.54 10.23
N PRO A 354 14.32 -5.33 10.80
CA PRO A 354 14.70 -5.18 12.21
C PRO A 354 15.14 -3.74 12.50
N ASN A 355 14.64 -3.18 13.61
CA ASN A 355 15.02 -1.83 14.09
C ASN A 355 14.66 -0.69 13.13
N GLN A 356 13.69 -0.94 12.25
CA GLN A 356 13.14 0.10 11.40
C GLN A 356 12.35 1.11 12.23
N MET A 357 12.62 2.37 11.94
CA MET A 357 11.81 3.50 12.35
C MET A 357 11.35 4.22 11.09
N VAL A 358 10.09 4.64 11.08
CA VAL A 358 9.51 5.40 9.96
C VAL A 358 9.70 6.88 10.28
N ILE A 359 9.97 7.68 9.25
CA ILE A 359 10.00 9.13 9.36
C ILE A 359 9.10 9.70 8.27
N GLU A 360 8.12 10.47 8.70
CA GLU A 360 7.08 11.08 7.90
C GLU A 360 7.34 12.58 7.82
N TRP A 361 7.38 13.11 6.60
CA TRP A 361 7.38 14.54 6.32
C TRP A 361 5.94 15.06 6.43
N LYS A 362 5.73 16.09 7.26
CA LYS A 362 4.38 16.67 7.49
C LYS A 362 3.96 17.66 6.41
N GLY A 363 4.90 18.16 5.61
CA GLY A 363 4.59 19.14 4.58
C GLY A 363 3.97 18.51 3.33
N TYR A 364 3.23 19.34 2.59
CA TYR A 364 2.51 18.91 1.39
C TYR A 364 3.34 19.04 0.11
N SER A 365 4.50 19.68 0.17
CA SER A 365 5.39 19.90 -0.97
C SER A 365 6.45 18.81 -1.05
N PRO A 366 6.82 18.35 -2.26
CA PRO A 366 7.91 17.39 -2.44
C PRO A 366 9.22 17.88 -1.80
N PHE A 367 10.00 16.96 -1.24
CA PHE A 367 11.24 17.25 -0.51
C PHE A 367 12.21 18.13 -1.30
N GLU A 368 12.29 17.92 -2.61
CA GLU A 368 13.15 18.67 -3.54
C GLU A 368 12.71 20.12 -3.80
N THR A 369 11.48 20.45 -3.41
CA THR A 369 10.92 21.79 -3.56
C THR A 369 11.09 22.66 -2.31
N LEU A 370 11.65 22.11 -1.24
CA LEU A 370 11.87 22.83 0.01
C LEU A 370 12.81 24.01 -0.19
N GLU A 371 12.49 25.12 0.47
CA GLU A 371 13.43 26.22 0.63
C GLU A 371 14.65 25.76 1.43
N ARG A 372 15.81 26.37 1.17
CA ARG A 372 17.09 25.94 1.75
C ARG A 372 17.03 25.80 3.28
N HIS A 373 16.41 26.75 3.99
CA HIS A 373 16.34 26.70 5.45
C HIS A 373 15.53 25.49 5.96
N LEU A 374 14.35 25.22 5.39
CA LEU A 374 13.53 24.04 5.72
C LEU A 374 14.24 22.72 5.39
N PHE A 375 14.98 22.68 4.28
CA PHE A 375 15.76 21.51 3.91
C PHE A 375 16.88 21.21 4.93
N LEU A 376 17.54 22.26 5.42
CA LEU A 376 18.56 22.14 6.47
C LEU A 376 17.95 21.70 7.80
N GLU A 377 16.85 22.33 8.22
CA GLU A 377 16.12 21.94 9.44
C GLU A 377 15.66 20.48 9.39
N TYR A 378 15.12 20.03 8.25
CA TYR A 378 14.75 18.64 8.03
C TYR A 378 15.95 17.70 8.25
N LEU A 379 17.09 17.94 7.59
CA LEU A 379 18.27 17.08 7.72
C LEU A 379 18.87 17.10 9.13
N GLN A 380 18.83 18.25 9.81
CA GLN A 380 19.23 18.36 11.21
C GLN A 380 18.34 17.53 12.14
N ALA A 381 17.02 17.59 11.97
CA ALA A 381 16.09 16.79 12.75
C ALA A 381 16.29 15.29 12.50
N MET A 382 16.50 14.88 11.23
CA MET A 382 16.87 13.51 10.87
C MET A 382 18.16 13.05 11.56
N ARG A 383 19.18 13.93 11.64
CA ARG A 383 20.45 13.67 12.32
C ARG A 383 20.27 13.50 13.83
N THR A 384 19.47 14.35 14.47
CA THR A 384 19.14 14.28 15.90
C THR A 384 18.47 12.95 16.24
N ILE A 385 17.46 12.59 15.46
CA ILE A 385 16.73 11.34 15.58
C ILE A 385 17.69 10.13 15.48
N ALA A 386 18.56 10.13 14.47
CA ALA A 386 19.49 9.02 14.24
C ALA A 386 20.52 8.87 15.36
N LYS A 387 21.04 9.97 15.91
CA LYS A 387 21.91 9.96 17.09
C LYS A 387 21.20 9.38 18.31
N GLY A 388 19.92 9.74 18.51
CA GLY A 388 19.10 9.17 19.58
C GLY A 388 18.94 7.65 19.43
N LEU A 389 18.73 7.17 18.20
CA LEU A 389 18.68 5.73 17.90
C LEU A 389 20.03 5.02 18.10
N GLN A 390 21.16 5.63 17.70
CA GLN A 390 22.49 5.07 17.94
C GLN A 390 22.72 4.85 19.44
N LYS A 391 22.38 5.86 20.25
CA LYS A 391 22.46 5.79 21.71
C LYS A 391 21.54 4.71 22.29
N TYR A 392 20.29 4.65 21.85
CA TYR A 392 19.33 3.66 22.34
C TYR A 392 19.73 2.22 22.03
N CYS A 393 20.17 1.96 20.80
CA CYS A 393 20.49 0.62 20.32
C CYS A 393 21.92 0.17 20.65
N ASP A 394 22.74 1.03 21.25
CA ASP A 394 24.19 0.82 21.43
C ASP A 394 24.89 0.40 20.11
N VAL A 395 24.49 1.04 19.00
CA VAL A 395 25.02 0.75 17.67
C VAL A 395 25.88 1.89 17.18
N LYS A 396 26.99 1.51 16.55
CA LYS A 396 27.94 2.47 15.95
C LYS A 396 27.40 3.16 14.69
N ARG A 397 26.38 2.61 14.04
CA ARG A 397 25.91 3.06 12.71
C ARG A 397 24.39 3.02 12.60
N CYS A 398 23.84 4.03 11.93
CA CYS A 398 22.45 4.08 11.47
C CYS A 398 22.43 4.40 9.97
N ALA A 399 21.39 3.96 9.27
CA ALA A 399 21.14 4.35 7.88
C ALA A 399 19.66 4.70 7.73
N LEU A 400 19.37 5.78 7.01
CA LEU A 400 18.03 6.15 6.62
C LEU A 400 17.71 5.51 5.27
N ASN A 401 16.48 5.02 5.11
CA ASN A 401 15.99 4.54 3.83
C ASN A 401 14.74 5.33 3.47
N SER A 402 14.75 6.03 2.34
CA SER A 402 13.56 6.65 1.78
C SER A 402 13.01 5.74 0.68
N ALA A 403 11.79 5.23 0.86
CA ALA A 403 11.06 4.50 -0.18
C ALA A 403 10.02 5.43 -0.81
N ALA A 404 10.26 5.88 -2.05
CA ALA A 404 9.27 6.59 -2.86
C ALA A 404 8.91 5.70 -4.06
N GLY A 405 7.65 5.28 -4.17
CA GLY A 405 7.15 4.64 -5.40
C GLY A 405 7.91 3.40 -5.90
N ARG A 406 8.37 2.50 -5.00
CA ARG A 406 9.24 1.32 -5.25
C ARG A 406 10.73 1.60 -5.46
N GLN A 407 11.19 2.84 -5.43
CA GLN A 407 12.61 3.18 -5.40
C GLN A 407 13.06 3.51 -3.97
N THR A 408 14.23 3.00 -3.57
CA THR A 408 14.83 3.23 -2.24
C THR A 408 16.11 4.04 -2.35
N SER A 409 16.26 5.08 -1.54
CA SER A 409 17.54 5.80 -1.36
C SER A 409 18.08 5.60 0.05
N ILE A 410 19.38 5.40 0.21
CA ILE A 410 20.01 5.04 1.49
C ILE A 410 21.00 6.13 1.93
N PHE A 411 20.85 6.60 3.17
CA PHE A 411 21.67 7.65 3.77
C PHE A 411 22.37 7.10 5.04
N PRO A 412 23.64 6.70 5.00
CA PRO A 412 24.39 6.39 6.22
C PRO A 412 24.60 7.63 7.11
N ILE A 413 24.51 7.46 8.43
CA ILE A 413 24.78 8.48 9.45
C ILE A 413 26.00 8.04 10.28
N PRO A 414 26.97 8.94 10.54
CA PRO A 414 28.34 8.56 10.93
C PRO A 414 28.58 8.19 12.41
N ASP A 415 29.73 7.54 12.65
CA ASP A 415 30.66 7.72 13.79
C ASP A 415 32.14 7.39 13.40
N GLU A 416 33.11 7.82 14.21
CA GLU A 416 34.56 8.14 14.00
C GLU A 416 35.43 7.26 13.09
N LYS A 417 35.09 6.01 12.76
CA LYS A 417 35.87 5.19 11.81
C LYS A 417 34.97 4.24 11.01
N SER A 418 34.74 4.58 9.75
CA SER A 418 33.97 3.76 8.81
C SER A 418 34.79 2.58 8.26
N PRO A 419 34.24 1.37 8.15
CA PRO A 419 34.81 0.33 7.31
C PRO A 419 34.69 0.70 5.83
N LYS A 420 35.61 0.18 4.99
CA LYS A 420 35.60 0.40 3.53
C LYS A 420 34.32 -0.19 2.93
N SER A 421 33.54 0.63 2.23
CA SER A 421 32.47 0.12 1.37
C SER A 421 33.10 -0.55 0.16
N ASN A 422 33.02 -1.87 0.07
CA ASN A 422 33.36 -2.58 -1.16
C ASN A 422 32.14 -2.58 -2.09
N GLU A 423 32.41 -2.25 -3.36
CA GLU A 423 31.61 -2.59 -4.54
C GLU A 423 30.21 -1.98 -4.65
N VAL A 424 30.15 -0.68 -4.96
CA VAL A 424 29.26 -0.24 -6.05
C VAL A 424 30.14 -0.20 -7.29
N ALA A 425 29.79 -0.99 -8.31
CA ALA A 425 30.50 -0.97 -9.58
C ALA A 425 30.57 0.50 -10.04
N SER A 426 31.77 1.07 -10.00
CA SER A 426 32.06 2.29 -10.73
C SER A 426 31.68 1.98 -12.17
N ILE A 427 30.65 2.65 -12.68
CA ILE A 427 30.62 2.94 -14.11
C ILE A 427 31.92 3.72 -14.31
N GLU A 428 32.97 2.98 -14.69
CA GLU A 428 34.28 3.54 -14.93
C GLU A 428 34.13 4.63 -15.98
N GLU A 429 34.98 5.65 -15.93
CA GLU A 429 35.04 6.79 -16.85
C GLU A 429 35.23 6.40 -18.34
N THR A 430 35.11 5.11 -18.67
CA THR A 430 35.37 4.46 -19.96
C THR A 430 34.11 4.20 -20.79
N ASP A 431 32.91 4.52 -20.31
CA ASP A 431 31.68 4.36 -21.09
C ASP A 431 31.58 5.46 -22.17
N SER A 432 32.20 5.18 -23.33
CA SER A 432 32.37 6.08 -24.46
C SER A 432 31.03 6.60 -24.97
N GLY A 433 30.59 7.77 -24.48
CA GLY A 433 29.32 8.39 -24.87
C GLY A 433 28.66 9.29 -23.80
N LEU A 434 29.22 9.39 -22.59
CA LEU A 434 28.74 10.31 -21.57
C LEU A 434 29.32 11.72 -21.74
N THR A 435 28.47 12.73 -21.60
CA THR A 435 28.85 14.15 -21.52
C THR A 435 28.93 14.54 -20.04
N LEU A 436 30.07 15.11 -19.63
CA LEU A 436 30.31 15.63 -18.29
C LEU A 436 30.04 17.14 -18.26
N GLN A 437 29.20 17.58 -17.32
CA GLN A 437 29.00 18.98 -16.97
C GLN A 437 29.31 19.18 -15.48
N THR A 438 29.96 20.27 -15.12
CA THR A 438 30.44 20.51 -13.75
C THR A 438 29.96 21.87 -13.27
N HIS A 439 29.46 21.92 -12.03
CA HIS A 439 28.99 23.13 -11.38
C HIS A 439 29.69 23.31 -10.03
N ASP A 440 30.29 24.48 -9.83
CA ASP A 440 30.79 24.88 -8.52
C ASP A 440 29.62 25.18 -7.59
N LEU A 441 29.69 24.63 -6.38
CA LEU A 441 28.74 24.82 -5.31
C LEU A 441 29.36 25.71 -4.21
N GLU A 442 28.60 25.97 -3.16
CA GLU A 442 29.09 26.74 -2.00
C GLU A 442 30.15 25.97 -1.21
N SER A 443 30.94 26.67 -0.38
CA SER A 443 31.92 26.10 0.57
C SER A 443 32.92 25.10 -0.02
N GLY A 444 33.30 25.27 -1.29
CA GLY A 444 34.31 24.42 -1.94
C GLY A 444 33.79 23.04 -2.35
N TYR A 445 32.47 22.86 -2.49
CA TYR A 445 31.90 21.68 -3.12
C TYR A 445 31.73 21.87 -4.63
N GLN A 446 31.74 20.78 -5.38
CA GLN A 446 31.52 20.77 -6.82
C GLN A 446 30.65 19.57 -7.20
N ALA A 447 29.67 19.77 -8.09
CA ALA A 447 28.82 18.71 -8.62
C ALA A 447 29.16 18.40 -10.08
N SER A 448 29.38 17.12 -10.38
CA SER A 448 29.68 16.57 -11.70
C SER A 448 28.50 15.75 -12.21
N PHE A 449 27.90 16.18 -13.32
CA PHE A 449 26.71 15.61 -13.95
C PHE A 449 27.11 14.82 -15.19
N TYR A 450 26.77 13.53 -15.21
CA TYR A 450 27.07 12.60 -16.29
C TYR A 450 25.77 12.28 -17.05
N SER A 451 25.69 12.70 -18.31
CA SER A 451 24.49 12.57 -19.15
C SER A 451 24.79 11.86 -20.47
N LYS A 452 23.80 11.18 -21.05
CA LYS A 452 23.89 10.55 -22.37
C LYS A 452 23.04 11.32 -23.38
N SER A 453 23.62 11.67 -24.53
CA SER A 453 22.93 12.38 -25.60
C SER A 453 21.99 11.44 -26.37
N SER A 454 20.70 11.52 -26.06
CA SER A 454 19.61 11.15 -26.97
C SER A 454 18.60 12.30 -27.02
N GLU A 455 17.55 12.25 -27.84
CA GLU A 455 16.64 13.38 -28.16
C GLU A 455 16.06 14.16 -26.95
N GLN A 456 16.19 13.61 -25.73
CA GLN A 456 16.22 14.34 -24.47
C GLN A 456 17.43 13.85 -23.64
N TYR A 457 18.21 14.75 -23.03
CA TYR A 457 19.37 14.37 -22.21
C TYR A 457 18.96 13.35 -21.14
N LEU A 458 19.44 12.11 -21.26
CA LEU A 458 19.22 11.10 -20.24
C LEU A 458 20.32 11.28 -19.19
N LEU A 459 20.01 11.94 -18.08
CA LEU A 459 20.94 12.06 -16.96
C LEU A 459 21.08 10.70 -16.26
N VAL A 460 22.32 10.23 -16.14
CA VAL A 460 22.64 8.89 -15.63
C VAL A 460 23.13 8.95 -14.19
N LYS A 461 24.00 9.92 -13.88
CA LYS A 461 24.67 10.04 -12.58
C LYS A 461 25.01 11.49 -12.26
N VAL A 462 24.96 11.86 -10.98
CA VAL A 462 25.55 13.09 -10.44
C VAL A 462 26.45 12.71 -9.27
N GLU A 463 27.63 13.31 -9.21
CA GLU A 463 28.60 13.09 -8.14
C GLU A 463 28.99 14.42 -7.52
N ILE A 464 28.89 14.54 -6.20
CA ILE A 464 29.30 15.73 -5.46
C ILE A 464 30.66 15.45 -4.82
N ARG A 465 31.65 16.32 -5.04
CA ARG A 465 32.99 16.22 -4.48
C ARG A 465 33.35 17.47 -3.69
N THR A 466 34.24 17.35 -2.71
CA THR A 466 34.86 18.52 -2.06
C THR A 466 36.20 18.82 -2.71
N SER A 467 36.46 20.09 -3.01
CA SER A 467 37.75 20.58 -3.50
C SER A 467 38.71 20.93 -2.36
N ASN A 468 38.29 20.79 -1.09
CA ASN A 468 39.08 21.15 0.08
C ASN A 468 39.88 19.95 0.63
N PRO A 469 41.22 19.94 0.51
CA PRO A 469 42.05 18.80 0.92
C PRO A 469 41.99 18.50 2.43
N SER A 470 41.62 19.46 3.28
CA SER A 470 41.50 19.26 4.74
C SER A 470 40.21 18.53 5.15
N LEU A 471 39.19 18.51 4.28
CA LEU A 471 37.93 17.77 4.47
C LEU A 471 37.98 16.34 3.90
N ASN A 472 39.09 15.94 3.25
CA ASN A 472 39.24 14.62 2.63
C ASN A 472 39.46 13.47 3.63
N THR A 473 39.49 13.73 4.94
CA THR A 473 39.61 12.71 5.98
C THR A 473 38.25 12.25 6.55
N SER A 474 37.21 13.09 6.43
CA SER A 474 35.79 12.79 6.71
C SER A 474 34.90 13.74 5.88
N PRO A 475 34.05 13.25 4.95
CA PRO A 475 33.15 14.10 4.17
C PRO A 475 32.29 14.99 5.09
N GLY A 476 32.09 16.27 4.75
CA GLY A 476 31.39 17.24 5.62
C GLY A 476 29.98 16.80 6.06
N PHE A 477 29.28 16.00 5.24
CA PHE A 477 27.97 15.43 5.60
C PHE A 477 28.04 14.46 6.80
N LEU A 478 29.22 13.89 7.03
CA LEU A 478 29.51 13.01 8.14
C LEU A 478 30.19 13.74 9.32
N SER A 479 30.32 15.07 9.26
CA SER A 479 30.97 15.85 10.31
C SER A 479 30.17 15.85 11.62
N LEU A 480 30.88 15.85 12.75
CA LEU A 480 30.30 16.12 14.07
C LEU A 480 30.01 17.61 14.26
N GLU A 481 30.80 18.48 13.62
CA GLU A 481 30.60 19.93 13.64
C GLU A 481 29.35 20.32 12.86
N ILE A 482 28.52 21.19 13.46
CA ILE A 482 27.23 21.57 12.87
C ILE A 482 27.41 22.41 11.60
N ASP A 483 28.43 23.27 11.57
CA ASP A 483 28.70 24.15 10.43
C ASP A 483 29.11 23.35 9.20
N ALA A 484 30.11 22.46 9.32
CA ALA A 484 30.54 21.58 8.24
C ALA A 484 29.41 20.66 7.73
N TYR A 485 28.53 20.21 8.63
CA TYR A 485 27.33 19.44 8.26
C TYR A 485 26.35 20.28 7.43
N ASN A 486 26.07 21.52 7.86
CA ASN A 486 25.15 22.43 7.18
C ASN A 486 25.66 22.85 5.80
N GLU A 487 26.97 23.02 5.64
CA GLU A 487 27.60 23.29 4.34
C GLU A 487 27.40 22.12 3.38
N ALA A 488 27.64 20.88 3.83
CA ALA A 488 27.42 19.69 3.01
C ALA A 488 25.93 19.51 2.63
N CYS A 489 25.01 19.76 3.57
CA CYS A 489 23.58 19.74 3.31
C CYS A 489 23.17 20.84 2.31
N SER A 490 23.82 22.01 2.36
CA SER A 490 23.59 23.09 1.39
C SER A 490 24.06 22.73 -0.02
N ALA A 491 25.21 22.05 -0.14
CA ALA A 491 25.69 21.53 -1.42
C ALA A 491 24.72 20.51 -2.03
N LEU A 492 24.15 19.63 -1.21
CA LEU A 492 23.11 18.69 -1.62
C LEU A 492 21.86 19.41 -2.12
N TRP A 493 21.34 20.36 -1.33
CA TRP A 493 20.19 21.15 -1.73
C TRP A 493 20.40 21.85 -3.08
N LYS A 494 21.56 22.49 -3.26
CA LYS A 494 21.88 23.20 -4.50
C LYS A 494 21.95 22.25 -5.70
N THR A 495 22.49 21.05 -5.50
CA THR A 495 22.51 20.00 -6.55
C THR A 495 21.10 19.58 -6.94
N CYS A 496 20.18 19.40 -5.98
CA CYS A 496 18.76 19.14 -6.25
C CYS A 496 18.10 20.27 -7.05
N GLN A 497 18.43 21.53 -6.75
CA GLN A 497 17.90 22.67 -7.51
C GLN A 497 18.41 22.69 -8.97
N ILE A 498 19.67 22.32 -9.22
CA ILE A 498 20.24 22.23 -10.58
C ILE A 498 19.58 21.08 -11.37
N LEU A 499 19.42 19.91 -10.74
CA LEU A 499 18.73 18.75 -11.32
C LEU A 499 17.33 19.10 -11.82
N ARG A 500 16.57 19.84 -11.00
CA ARG A 500 15.20 20.26 -11.33
C ARG A 500 15.16 21.40 -12.35
N GLY A 501 16.02 22.41 -12.19
CA GLY A 501 16.00 23.62 -13.01
C GLY A 501 16.57 23.38 -14.41
N GLU A 502 17.82 22.93 -14.48
CA GLU A 502 18.59 22.82 -15.71
C GLU A 502 18.31 21.50 -16.44
N PHE A 503 18.39 20.38 -15.71
CA PHE A 503 18.22 19.04 -16.29
C PHE A 503 16.76 18.57 -16.33
N LYS A 504 15.83 19.32 -15.71
CA LYS A 504 14.40 19.01 -15.62
C LYS A 504 14.11 17.57 -15.17
N GLN A 505 14.94 17.04 -14.28
CA GLN A 505 14.81 15.68 -13.78
C GLN A 505 13.85 15.60 -12.61
N ASP A 506 13.07 14.52 -12.57
CA ASP A 506 12.30 14.12 -11.39
C ASP A 506 13.22 13.34 -10.45
N LEU A 507 13.45 13.87 -9.24
CA LEU A 507 14.33 13.24 -8.25
C LEU A 507 13.78 11.91 -7.73
N ASN A 508 12.48 11.66 -7.86
CA ASN A 508 11.88 10.38 -7.48
C ASN A 508 12.33 9.22 -8.38
N SER A 509 13.03 9.51 -9.48
CA SER A 509 13.62 8.52 -10.39
C SER A 509 15.09 8.21 -10.12
N PHE A 510 15.69 8.88 -9.12
CA PHE A 510 17.10 8.74 -8.75
C PHE A 510 17.26 8.06 -7.40
N THR A 511 18.24 7.17 -7.33
CA THR A 511 18.79 6.67 -6.07
C THR A 511 19.83 7.66 -5.56
N PHE A 512 19.67 8.07 -4.30
CA PHE A 512 20.64 8.90 -3.60
C PHE A 512 21.44 8.07 -2.59
N GLU A 513 22.77 8.20 -2.65
CA GLU A 513 23.72 7.48 -1.80
C GLU A 513 24.80 8.43 -1.27
N ILE A 514 25.10 8.33 0.03
CA ILE A 514 26.17 9.11 0.68
C ILE A 514 27.38 8.21 0.84
N ASN A 515 28.52 8.63 0.28
CA ASN A 515 29.73 7.83 0.28
C ASN A 515 30.49 8.01 1.60
N THR A 516 30.68 6.92 2.34
CA THR A 516 31.32 6.97 3.66
C THR A 516 32.85 6.91 3.64
N ASN A 517 33.45 6.51 2.51
CA ASN A 517 34.88 6.26 2.43
C ASN A 517 35.40 6.19 0.99
N SER A 518 35.05 7.18 0.15
CA SER A 518 35.63 7.23 -1.19
C SER A 518 37.03 7.83 -1.11
N GLY A 519 38.05 7.08 -1.53
CA GLY A 519 39.41 7.63 -1.72
C GLY A 519 39.47 8.76 -2.76
N SER A 520 38.35 9.06 -3.42
CA SER A 520 38.15 10.09 -4.45
C SER A 520 37.64 11.44 -3.91
N GLY A 521 37.31 11.57 -2.62
CA GLY A 521 36.78 12.83 -2.05
C GLY A 521 35.32 13.12 -2.39
N SER A 522 34.59 12.10 -2.82
CA SER A 522 33.16 12.19 -3.20
C SER A 522 32.27 12.13 -1.96
N LEU A 523 31.41 13.14 -1.81
CA LEU A 523 30.43 13.32 -0.74
C LEU A 523 29.20 12.44 -0.96
N ALA A 524 28.58 12.51 -2.14
CA ALA A 524 27.34 11.81 -2.44
C ALA A 524 27.15 11.58 -3.95
N THR A 525 26.30 10.61 -4.28
CA THR A 525 25.97 10.22 -5.65
C THR A 525 24.45 10.17 -5.84
N PHE A 526 23.96 10.76 -6.93
CA PHE A 526 22.62 10.48 -7.47
C PHE A 526 22.78 9.59 -8.69
N SER A 527 22.05 8.48 -8.79
CA SER A 527 22.14 7.59 -9.96
C SER A 527 20.78 7.08 -10.39
N ARG A 528 20.59 6.93 -11.71
CA ARG A 528 19.38 6.36 -12.28
C ARG A 528 19.62 4.88 -12.58
N LEU A 529 19.17 3.99 -11.69
CA LEU A 529 19.30 2.54 -11.88
C LEU A 529 18.44 2.07 -13.06
N THR A 530 19.05 1.38 -14.05
CA THR A 530 18.31 0.77 -15.17
C THR A 530 17.90 -0.68 -14.91
N SER A 531 18.63 -1.42 -14.07
CA SER A 531 18.17 -2.66 -13.44
C SER A 531 19.29 -3.21 -12.55
N THR A 532 19.14 -3.15 -11.23
CA THR A 532 19.82 -4.09 -10.33
C THR A 532 18.96 -4.31 -9.10
N ALA A 533 18.93 -5.57 -8.66
CA ALA A 533 18.10 -6.05 -7.57
C ALA A 533 18.43 -5.34 -6.26
N LEU A 534 17.39 -4.97 -5.52
CA LEU A 534 17.49 -4.60 -4.11
C LEU A 534 18.27 -5.70 -3.38
N HIS A 535 19.44 -5.36 -2.83
CA HIS A 535 20.16 -6.19 -1.84
C HIS A 535 19.49 -6.12 -0.46
N PHE A 536 18.17 -6.25 -0.44
CA PHE A 536 17.45 -6.54 0.79
C PHE A 536 16.83 -7.92 0.67
N PRO A 537 16.92 -8.74 1.73
CA PRO A 537 16.16 -9.97 1.76
C PRO A 537 14.70 -9.61 1.51
N ALA A 538 14.03 -10.42 0.68
CA ALA A 538 12.58 -10.41 0.64
C ALA A 538 12.05 -10.40 2.09
N PRO A 539 10.93 -9.71 2.37
CA PRO A 539 10.34 -9.73 3.71
C PRO A 539 10.32 -11.17 4.21
N ALA A 540 10.79 -11.37 5.45
CA ALA A 540 11.02 -12.70 6.00
C ALA A 540 9.80 -13.58 5.69
N PRO A 541 9.98 -14.77 5.06
CA PRO A 541 8.88 -15.59 4.63
C PRO A 541 7.95 -15.85 5.80
N PHE A 542 6.65 -15.73 5.53
CA PHE A 542 5.57 -15.89 6.48
C PHE A 542 5.73 -17.18 7.29
N HIS A 543 6.18 -17.05 8.53
CA HIS A 543 6.21 -18.18 9.45
C HIS A 543 5.90 -17.70 10.86
N ASP A 544 4.98 -18.40 11.51
CA ASP A 544 4.61 -18.24 12.92
C ASP A 544 5.78 -18.43 13.91
N THR A 545 6.97 -18.85 13.45
CA THR A 545 8.19 -18.98 14.28
C THR A 545 8.98 -17.69 14.43
N TYR A 546 8.57 -16.57 13.81
CA TYR A 546 9.15 -15.26 14.06
C TYR A 546 8.17 -14.27 14.72
N PRO A 547 7.84 -14.45 16.02
CA PRO A 547 7.37 -13.35 16.85
C PRO A 547 8.61 -12.49 17.17
N GLY A 548 8.88 -11.51 16.32
CA GLY A 548 10.09 -10.70 16.47
C GLY A 548 10.10 -9.52 15.53
N TYR A 549 9.39 -8.47 15.88
CA TYR A 549 9.59 -7.17 15.27
C TYR A 549 9.87 -6.15 16.39
N LEU A 550 11.07 -5.57 16.28
CA LEU A 550 11.91 -4.93 17.30
C LEU A 550 12.51 -5.89 18.34
N THR A 551 13.72 -6.37 18.08
CA THR A 551 14.83 -6.13 19.02
C THR A 551 16.14 -5.89 18.26
N THR A 552 16.90 -4.89 18.68
CA THR A 552 18.36 -4.78 18.48
C THR A 552 19.12 -5.49 19.60
N GLU A 553 18.47 -6.03 20.62
CA GLU A 553 19.16 -6.76 21.69
C GLU A 553 19.02 -8.28 21.59
N LEU A 554 20.11 -8.97 21.95
CA LEU A 554 20.09 -10.05 22.93
C LEU A 554 19.26 -9.63 24.17
N GLY A 555 17.92 -9.54 24.05
CA GLY A 555 17.05 -8.92 25.06
C GLY A 555 15.54 -9.09 24.79
N ARG A 556 14.69 -8.67 25.75
CA ARG A 556 13.23 -8.97 25.77
C ARG A 556 12.46 -8.29 24.63
N ARG A 557 11.67 -9.10 23.91
CA ARG A 557 10.88 -8.75 22.70
C ARG A 557 9.54 -8.10 23.07
N ALA A 558 9.12 -7.07 22.31
CA ALA A 558 7.75 -6.57 22.41
C ALA A 558 6.78 -7.57 21.75
N SER A 559 5.88 -8.09 22.57
CA SER A 559 4.84 -9.07 22.20
C SER A 559 3.47 -8.42 21.98
N ASN A 560 3.34 -7.14 22.35
CA ASN A 560 2.10 -6.38 22.27
C ASN A 560 2.37 -4.87 22.16
N LEU A 561 1.32 -4.09 21.88
CA LEU A 561 1.42 -2.64 21.72
C LEU A 561 1.83 -1.88 22.99
N LEU A 562 1.54 -2.42 24.17
CA LEU A 562 1.93 -1.80 25.45
C LEU A 562 3.45 -1.85 25.63
N GLU A 563 4.05 -3.01 25.37
CA GLU A 563 5.50 -3.18 25.38
C GLU A 563 6.17 -2.35 24.29
N LEU A 564 5.55 -2.26 23.11
CA LEU A 564 6.04 -1.42 22.03
C LEU A 564 6.00 0.08 22.40
N SER A 565 4.92 0.55 23.02
CA SER A 565 4.82 1.93 23.54
C SER A 565 5.89 2.22 24.59
N ALA A 566 6.20 1.27 25.47
CA ALA A 566 7.27 1.44 26.44
C ALA A 566 8.67 1.52 25.79
N ILE A 567 8.87 0.88 24.64
CA ILE A 567 10.09 1.06 23.83
C ILE A 567 10.11 2.48 23.23
N VAL A 568 8.98 2.93 22.67
CA VAL A 568 8.83 4.28 22.08
C VAL A 568 9.21 5.35 23.10
N ASP A 569 8.75 5.25 24.35
CA ASP A 569 9.08 6.19 25.42
C ASP A 569 10.59 6.24 25.70
N ARG A 570 11.28 5.08 25.72
CA ARG A 570 12.73 5.03 25.93
C ARG A 570 13.50 5.64 24.77
N VAL A 571 13.10 5.33 23.53
CA VAL A 571 13.69 5.92 22.33
C VAL A 571 13.49 7.43 22.33
N SER A 572 12.29 7.91 22.67
CA SER A 572 11.97 9.33 22.78
C SER A 572 12.86 10.03 23.80
N ASN A 573 13.14 9.41 24.94
CA ASN A 573 14.08 9.95 25.93
C ASN A 573 15.50 10.05 25.38
N CYS A 574 16.01 9.02 24.68
CA CYS A 574 17.33 9.08 24.07
C CYS A 574 17.43 10.16 22.99
N ILE A 575 16.37 10.37 22.19
CA ILE A 575 16.33 11.46 21.20
C ILE A 575 16.34 12.82 21.90
N ARG A 576 15.55 12.99 22.97
CA ARG A 576 15.50 14.23 23.76
C ARG A 576 16.81 14.57 24.46
N GLU A 577 17.63 13.59 24.82
CA GLU A 577 18.96 13.81 25.42
C GLU A 577 20.03 14.22 24.39
N VAL A 578 19.75 14.07 23.09
CA VAL A 578 20.63 14.52 22.00
C VAL A 578 20.38 15.98 21.63
N VAL A 579 19.12 16.43 21.74
CA VAL A 579 18.70 17.84 21.63
C VAL A 579 19.27 18.61 22.81
#